data_AF-A0A9Q0N522-F1
#
_entry.id   AF-A0A9Q0N522-F1
#
_cell.length_a   1.000
_cell.length_b   1.000
_cell.length_c   1.000
_cell.angle_alpha   90.00
_cell.angle_beta   90.00
_cell.angle_gamma   90.00
#
_symmetry.space_group_name_H-M   'P 1'
#
loop_
_entity.id
_entity.type
_entity.pdbx_description
1 polymer ?
#
loop_
_entity_poly.entity_id
_entity_poly.type
_entity_poly.pdbx_seq_one_letter_code
_entity_poly.pdbx_strand_id
1 'polypeptide(L)'
;MLILVSEIIHTRLNKRHVPRKLNVCGRSIPNWIPHAYQQIGVFGFGAAASQLTTDIAKYSIGRLRPHFFDVCQPQMMDGTNCSDAINFGRYIENFTCLGIGSNTRMLKEMRLSFPSGHASWSAYTMIYCAIYLQARMTWRGSKLLKHFIQFILILITWYTCMTRISDYKHHWSDVLAGATLGTFCALIVVSMLGLSWHP
;
A
#
# COMPACT_ATOMS: atom_id res chain seq x y z
N MET A 1 2.19 -8.64 12.38
CA MET A 1 1.81 -10.00 12.83
C MET A 1 2.64 -11.08 12.15
N LEU A 2 2.63 -11.22 10.82
CA LEU A 2 3.39 -12.29 10.12
C LEU A 2 4.90 -12.27 10.41
N ILE A 3 5.55 -11.10 10.39
CA ILE A 3 6.98 -10.92 10.70
C ILE A 3 7.31 -11.43 12.12
N LEU A 4 6.47 -11.14 13.12
CA LEU A 4 6.68 -11.60 14.49
C LEU A 4 6.56 -13.12 14.60
N VAL A 5 5.52 -13.69 13.99
CA VAL A 5 5.28 -15.13 14.01
C VAL A 5 6.42 -15.89 13.33
N SER A 6 6.89 -15.43 12.18
CA SER A 6 8.03 -16.05 11.49
C SER A 6 9.32 -15.96 12.31
N GLU A 7 9.61 -14.83 12.97
CA GLU A 7 10.81 -14.70 13.82
C GLU A 7 10.74 -15.61 15.05
N ILE A 8 9.57 -15.72 15.69
CA ILE A 8 9.35 -16.61 16.82
C ILE A 8 9.52 -18.08 16.39
N ILE A 9 8.91 -18.47 15.27
CA ILE A 9 9.04 -19.84 14.73
C ILE A 9 10.48 -20.12 14.32
N HIS A 10 11.14 -19.19 13.63
CA HIS A 10 12.53 -19.34 13.19
C HIS A 10 13.47 -19.53 14.38
N THR A 11 13.33 -18.72 15.43
CA THR A 11 14.14 -18.83 16.65
C THR A 11 13.88 -20.14 17.42
N ARG A 12 12.63 -20.61 17.43
CA ARG A 12 12.27 -21.89 18.10
C ARG A 12 12.79 -23.11 17.34
N LEU A 13 12.74 -23.09 16.01
CA LEU A 13 13.17 -24.21 15.17
C LEU A 13 14.69 -24.24 14.95
N ASN A 14 15.34 -23.08 14.91
CA ASN A 14 16.76 -22.96 14.57
C ASN A 14 17.59 -22.57 15.80
N LYS A 15 17.83 -23.52 16.70
CA LYS A 15 18.66 -23.35 17.91
C LYS A 15 20.16 -23.11 17.62
N ARG A 16 20.60 -23.09 16.35
CA ARG A 16 22.03 -23.10 15.96
C ARG A 16 22.71 -21.73 15.89
N HIS A 17 21.97 -20.63 15.94
CA HIS A 17 22.54 -19.27 16.01
C HIS A 17 21.88 -18.49 17.14
N VAL A 18 22.38 -18.70 18.35
CA VAL A 18 22.03 -17.92 19.53
C VAL A 18 23.15 -16.90 19.74
N PRO A 19 23.03 -15.65 19.26
CA PRO A 19 23.92 -14.58 19.71
C PRO A 19 23.81 -14.41 21.23
N ARG A 20 24.85 -13.86 21.87
CA ARG A 20 24.88 -13.61 23.33
C ARG A 20 23.58 -12.95 23.78
N LYS A 21 22.96 -13.48 24.85
CA LYS A 21 21.80 -12.86 25.52
C LYS A 21 22.12 -11.39 25.77
N LEU A 22 21.34 -10.49 25.17
CA LEU A 22 21.44 -9.06 25.42
C LEU A 22 20.82 -8.78 26.79
N ASN A 23 21.69 -8.44 27.76
CA ASN A 23 21.26 -8.01 29.08
C ASN A 23 21.09 -6.49 29.04
N VAL A 24 19.85 -6.03 29.14
CA VAL A 24 19.53 -4.60 29.25
C VAL A 24 18.93 -4.38 30.65
N CYS A 25 19.51 -3.45 31.41
CA CYS A 25 19.09 -3.14 32.79
C CYS A 25 18.92 -4.39 33.69
N GLY A 26 19.86 -5.34 33.60
CA GLY A 26 19.83 -6.58 34.41
C GLY A 26 18.80 -7.63 33.98
N ARG A 27 18.01 -7.39 32.93
CA ARG A 27 17.06 -8.37 32.36
C ARG A 27 17.61 -8.97 31.06
N SER A 28 17.59 -10.31 30.97
CA SER A 28 17.97 -11.06 29.77
C SER A 28 16.86 -10.97 28.72
N ILE A 29 17.10 -10.28 27.62
CA ILE A 29 16.16 -10.16 26.50
C ILE A 29 16.23 -11.41 25.61
N PRO A 30 15.10 -12.01 25.21
CA PRO A 30 15.05 -13.07 24.20
C PRO A 30 15.66 -12.63 22.86
N ASN A 31 16.47 -13.50 22.25
CA ASN A 31 17.22 -13.20 21.02
C ASN A 31 16.36 -12.87 19.79
N TRP A 32 15.08 -13.24 19.77
CA TRP A 32 14.18 -12.92 18.66
C TRP A 32 13.77 -11.43 18.64
N ILE A 33 13.86 -10.73 19.78
CA ILE A 33 13.37 -9.35 19.91
C ILE A 33 14.22 -8.35 19.12
N PRO A 34 15.57 -8.33 19.22
CA PRO A 34 16.38 -7.41 18.41
C PRO A 34 16.21 -7.60 16.90
N HIS A 35 16.15 -8.87 16.44
CA HIS A 35 15.91 -9.17 15.03
C HIS A 35 14.51 -8.73 14.59
N ALA A 36 13.47 -9.03 15.37
CA ALA A 36 12.12 -8.57 15.07
C ALA A 36 12.03 -7.04 15.03
N TYR A 37 12.70 -6.35 15.97
CA TYR A 37 12.75 -4.89 16.01
C TYR A 37 13.39 -4.30 14.74
N GLN A 38 14.53 -4.85 14.31
CA GLN A 38 15.19 -4.41 13.08
C GLN A 38 14.29 -4.62 11.85
N GLN A 39 13.65 -5.79 11.73
CA GLN A 39 12.77 -6.09 10.58
C GLN A 39 11.51 -5.23 10.57
N ILE A 40 10.90 -5.00 11.73
CA ILE A 40 9.73 -4.11 11.85
C ILE A 40 10.12 -2.67 11.55
N GLY A 41 11.28 -2.22 12.03
CA GLY A 41 11.79 -0.87 11.78
C GLY A 41 11.98 -0.60 10.29
N VAL A 42 12.66 -1.51 9.57
CA VAL A 42 12.89 -1.35 8.13
C VAL A 42 11.60 -1.46 7.32
N PHE A 43 10.72 -2.41 7.67
CA PHE A 43 9.39 -2.50 7.07
C PHE A 43 8.57 -1.22 7.28
N GLY A 44 8.57 -0.68 8.50
CA GLY A 44 7.84 0.54 8.86
C GLY A 44 8.39 1.77 8.14
N PHE A 45 9.72 1.91 8.06
CA PHE A 45 10.36 2.98 7.30
C PHE A 45 9.98 2.93 5.82
N GLY A 46 10.06 1.74 5.20
CA GLY A 46 9.67 1.56 3.80
C GLY A 46 8.18 1.84 3.56
N ALA A 47 7.31 1.47 4.50
CA ALA A 47 5.88 1.75 4.43
C ALA A 47 5.61 3.26 4.48
N ALA A 48 6.28 3.95 5.40
CA ALA A 48 6.17 5.40 5.54
C ALA A 48 6.68 6.11 4.28
N ALA A 49 7.84 5.72 3.76
CA ALA A 49 8.38 6.28 2.53
C ALA A 49 7.44 6.08 1.33
N SER A 50 6.94 4.85 1.13
CA SER A 50 5.99 4.52 0.05
C SER A 50 4.68 5.32 0.16
N GLN A 51 4.15 5.46 1.38
CA GLN A 51 2.94 6.23 1.63
C GLN A 51 3.15 7.72 1.36
N LEU A 52 4.25 8.29 1.84
CA LEU A 52 4.60 9.69 1.58
C LEU A 52 4.75 9.97 0.09
N THR A 53 5.45 9.11 -0.66
CA THR A 53 5.58 9.26 -2.12
C THR A 53 4.22 9.21 -2.82
N THR A 54 3.35 8.29 -2.41
CA THR A 54 2.00 8.16 -2.96
C THR A 54 1.18 9.43 -2.69
N ASP A 55 1.23 9.96 -1.46
CA ASP A 55 0.43 11.12 -1.09
C ASP A 55 0.95 12.41 -1.73
N ILE A 56 2.27 12.59 -1.83
CA ILE A 56 2.87 13.68 -2.62
C ILE A 56 2.34 13.63 -4.06
N ALA A 57 2.41 12.47 -4.71
CA ALA A 57 1.94 12.33 -6.09
C ALA A 57 0.43 12.66 -6.24
N LYS A 58 -0.41 12.28 -5.27
CA LYS A 58 -1.84 12.63 -5.29
C LYS A 58 -2.09 14.12 -5.25
N TYR A 59 -1.41 14.83 -4.34
CA TYR A 59 -1.59 16.26 -4.18
C TYR A 59 -0.92 17.07 -5.31
N SER A 60 0.12 16.53 -5.93
CA SER A 60 0.78 17.16 -7.08
C SER A 60 -0.01 17.01 -8.38
N ILE A 61 -0.61 15.84 -8.64
CA ILE A 61 -1.24 15.56 -9.95
C ILE A 61 -2.72 15.97 -9.98
N GLY A 62 -3.45 15.78 -8.88
CA GLY A 62 -4.83 16.28 -8.79
C GLY A 62 -5.83 15.65 -9.77
N ARG A 63 -5.56 14.43 -10.29
CA ARG A 63 -6.43 13.76 -11.26
C ARG A 63 -7.83 13.51 -10.67
N LEU A 64 -8.85 13.81 -11.46
CA LEU A 64 -10.26 13.59 -11.11
C LEU A 64 -10.60 12.09 -11.03
N ARG A 65 -11.43 11.71 -10.06
CA ARG A 65 -11.94 10.33 -9.91
C ARG A 65 -13.09 10.05 -10.89
N PRO A 66 -13.38 8.78 -11.23
CA PRO A 66 -14.50 8.44 -12.11
C PRO A 66 -15.87 8.97 -11.65
N HIS A 67 -16.14 8.96 -10.35
CA HIS A 67 -17.36 9.50 -9.74
C HIS A 67 -17.36 11.02 -9.52
N PHE A 68 -16.51 11.76 -10.25
CA PHE A 68 -16.37 13.21 -10.12
C PHE A 68 -17.69 13.95 -10.37
N PHE A 69 -18.41 13.59 -11.44
CA PHE A 69 -19.64 14.27 -11.83
C PHE A 69 -20.75 14.11 -10.78
N ASP A 70 -20.88 12.91 -10.20
CA ASP A 70 -21.89 12.62 -9.18
C ASP A 70 -21.66 13.40 -7.88
N VAL A 71 -20.40 13.62 -7.51
CA VAL A 71 -20.04 14.33 -6.26
C VAL A 71 -20.02 15.84 -6.44
N CYS A 72 -19.43 16.33 -7.53
CA CYS A 72 -19.29 17.77 -7.75
C CYS A 72 -20.59 18.42 -8.21
N GLN A 73 -21.28 17.79 -9.17
CA GLN A 73 -22.39 18.39 -9.90
C GLN A 73 -22.02 19.80 -10.41
N PRO A 74 -21.15 19.89 -11.43
CA PRO A 74 -20.58 21.15 -11.86
C PRO A 74 -21.64 22.08 -12.47
N GLN A 75 -21.69 23.31 -11.96
CA GLN A 75 -22.51 24.39 -12.47
C GLN A 75 -21.62 25.52 -13.01
N MET A 76 -21.97 26.07 -14.17
CA MET A 76 -21.27 27.20 -14.76
C MET A 76 -21.72 28.52 -14.13
N MET A 77 -20.96 29.60 -14.34
CA MET A 77 -21.29 30.92 -13.79
C MET A 77 -22.64 31.45 -14.28
N ASP A 78 -23.05 31.06 -15.50
CA ASP A 78 -24.33 31.43 -16.10
C ASP A 78 -25.52 30.61 -15.55
N GLY A 79 -25.27 29.72 -14.57
CA GLY A 79 -26.28 28.86 -13.96
C GLY A 79 -26.63 27.59 -14.75
N THR A 80 -26.12 27.47 -15.98
CA THR A 80 -26.24 26.26 -16.81
C THR A 80 -25.43 25.09 -16.25
N ASN A 81 -25.75 23.87 -16.68
CA ASN A 81 -25.06 22.63 -16.32
C ASN A 81 -24.46 21.92 -17.55
N CYS A 82 -23.70 20.84 -17.31
CA CYS A 82 -23.13 20.01 -18.39
C CYS A 82 -24.17 19.34 -19.30
N SER A 83 -25.43 19.21 -18.86
CA SER A 83 -26.51 18.61 -19.65
C SER A 83 -27.12 19.56 -20.68
N ASP A 84 -26.85 20.86 -20.57
CA ASP A 84 -27.41 21.85 -21.48
C ASP A 84 -26.69 21.81 -22.83
N ALA A 85 -27.46 21.91 -23.93
CA ALA A 85 -26.93 21.81 -25.29
C ALA A 85 -25.83 22.85 -25.60
N ILE A 86 -25.85 24.00 -24.91
CA ILE A 86 -24.87 25.09 -25.04
C ILE A 86 -23.46 24.64 -24.58
N ASN A 87 -23.39 23.66 -23.69
CA ASN A 87 -22.15 23.16 -23.10
C ASN A 87 -21.65 21.87 -23.75
N PHE A 88 -22.37 21.31 -24.72
CA PHE A 88 -21.98 20.07 -25.38
C PHE A 88 -20.69 20.25 -26.20
N GLY A 89 -19.71 19.36 -26.00
CA GLY A 89 -18.42 19.41 -26.71
C GLY A 89 -17.50 20.57 -26.31
N ARG A 90 -17.86 21.36 -25.30
CA ARG A 90 -17.02 22.45 -24.80
C ARG A 90 -16.13 21.97 -23.66
N TYR A 91 -14.88 22.44 -23.65
CA TYR A 91 -13.98 22.25 -22.53
C TYR A 91 -14.23 23.36 -21.49
N ILE A 92 -14.54 22.97 -20.25
CA ILE A 92 -14.99 23.90 -19.20
C ILE A 92 -14.01 23.84 -18.04
N GLU A 93 -13.32 24.95 -17.82
CA GLU A 93 -12.32 25.09 -16.76
C GLU A 93 -12.91 25.73 -15.50
N ASN A 94 -13.81 26.71 -15.69
CA ASN A 94 -14.42 27.48 -14.61
C ASN A 94 -15.82 26.95 -14.29
N PHE A 95 -15.96 26.29 -13.14
CA PHE A 95 -17.21 25.78 -12.62
C PHE A 95 -17.21 25.81 -11.09
N THR A 96 -18.40 25.83 -10.51
CA THR A 96 -18.63 25.63 -9.08
C THR A 96 -19.25 24.25 -8.85
N CYS A 97 -18.84 23.56 -7.78
CA CYS A 97 -19.48 22.30 -7.40
C CYS A 97 -20.68 22.62 -6.50
N LEU A 98 -21.87 22.18 -6.90
CA LEU A 98 -23.07 22.25 -6.07
C LEU A 98 -22.97 21.32 -4.85
N GLY A 99 -22.40 20.13 -5.04
CA GLY A 99 -22.13 19.19 -3.95
C GLY A 99 -23.39 18.71 -3.20
N ILE A 100 -24.54 18.62 -3.86
CA ILE A 100 -25.80 18.25 -3.21
C ILE A 100 -25.71 16.81 -2.70
N GLY A 101 -25.94 16.61 -1.39
CA GLY A 101 -25.78 15.30 -0.75
C GLY A 101 -24.32 14.86 -0.56
N SER A 102 -23.35 15.74 -0.83
CA SER A 102 -21.92 15.46 -0.66
C SER A 102 -21.31 16.17 0.53
N ASN A 103 -20.35 15.51 1.19
CA ASN A 103 -19.63 16.06 2.32
C ASN A 103 -18.33 16.75 1.85
N THR A 104 -17.80 17.68 2.64
CA THR A 104 -16.56 18.43 2.36
C THR A 104 -15.36 17.53 2.06
N ARG A 105 -15.28 16.38 2.74
CA ARG A 105 -14.27 15.35 2.49
C ARG A 105 -14.39 14.75 1.09
N MET A 106 -15.61 14.45 0.63
CA MET A 106 -15.81 13.88 -0.71
C MET A 106 -15.46 14.89 -1.80
N LEU A 107 -15.80 16.16 -1.58
CA LEU A 107 -15.42 17.28 -2.46
C LEU A 107 -13.91 17.50 -2.55
N LYS A 108 -13.16 17.21 -1.49
CA LYS A 108 -11.70 17.22 -1.54
C LYS A 108 -11.14 15.97 -2.24
N GLU A 109 -11.68 14.80 -1.93
CA GLU A 109 -11.16 13.52 -2.42
C GLU A 109 -11.42 13.24 -3.90
N MET A 110 -12.47 13.84 -4.49
CA MET A 110 -12.79 13.70 -5.91
C MET A 110 -11.67 14.14 -6.86
N ARG A 111 -10.74 14.98 -6.42
CA ARG A 111 -9.54 15.40 -7.17
C ARG A 111 -8.28 14.58 -6.86
N LEU A 112 -8.40 13.54 -6.04
CA LEU A 112 -7.25 12.75 -5.57
C LEU A 112 -7.37 11.30 -6.07
N SER A 113 -7.33 11.13 -7.41
CA SER A 113 -7.43 9.81 -8.04
C SER A 113 -6.07 9.15 -8.28
N PHE A 114 -5.08 9.88 -8.80
CA PHE A 114 -3.79 9.29 -9.18
C PHE A 114 -2.68 9.60 -8.17
N PRO A 115 -1.83 8.64 -7.77
CA PRO A 115 -1.98 7.19 -7.91
C PRO A 115 -2.90 6.60 -6.82
N SER A 116 -3.35 5.36 -7.00
CA SER A 116 -4.18 4.70 -5.99
C SER A 116 -3.37 4.32 -4.75
N GLY A 117 -3.65 4.98 -3.63
CA GLY A 117 -2.97 4.70 -2.36
C GLY A 117 -3.31 3.34 -1.76
N HIS A 118 -4.54 2.84 -1.96
CA HIS A 118 -4.91 1.50 -1.50
C HIS A 118 -4.14 0.41 -2.25
N ALA A 119 -3.94 0.59 -3.56
CA ALA A 119 -3.17 -0.32 -4.39
C ALA A 119 -1.67 -0.26 -4.03
N SER A 120 -1.13 0.94 -3.82
CA SER A 120 0.27 1.14 -3.40
C SER A 120 0.56 0.51 -2.04
N TRP A 121 -0.27 0.78 -1.03
CA TRP A 121 -0.12 0.21 0.31
C TRP A 121 -0.24 -1.32 0.32
N SER A 122 -1.27 -1.86 -0.34
CA SER A 122 -1.47 -3.32 -0.38
C SER A 122 -0.37 -4.02 -1.17
N ALA A 123 0.10 -3.45 -2.27
CA ALA A 123 1.23 -3.99 -3.04
C ALA A 123 2.50 -4.00 -2.20
N TYR A 124 2.87 -2.86 -1.60
CA TYR A 124 4.07 -2.78 -0.75
C TYR A 124 4.04 -3.83 0.36
N THR A 125 2.97 -3.84 1.16
CA THR A 125 2.90 -4.66 2.37
C THR A 125 2.87 -6.16 2.06
N MET A 126 2.06 -6.58 1.09
CA MET A 126 1.90 -8.01 0.78
C MET A 126 3.08 -8.58 0.00
N ILE A 127 3.65 -7.83 -0.95
CA ILE A 127 4.83 -8.27 -1.73
C ILE A 127 6.05 -8.35 -0.82
N TYR A 128 6.28 -7.33 0.03
CA TYR A 128 7.32 -7.39 1.05
C TYR A 128 7.16 -8.63 1.92
N CYS A 129 5.95 -8.89 2.45
CA CYS A 129 5.69 -10.06 3.28
C CYS A 129 5.92 -11.38 2.53
N ALA A 130 5.51 -11.48 1.26
CA ALA A 130 5.70 -12.68 0.45
C ALA A 130 7.19 -13.00 0.24
N ILE A 131 8.01 -11.99 -0.06
CA ILE A 131 9.46 -12.13 -0.23
C ILE A 131 10.14 -12.42 1.12
N TYR A 132 9.73 -11.72 2.17
CA TYR A 132 10.27 -11.94 3.51
C TYR A 132 9.97 -13.37 4.00
N LEU A 133 8.76 -13.90 3.77
CA LEU A 133 8.43 -15.30 4.05
C LEU A 133 9.30 -16.27 3.23
N GLN A 134 9.61 -15.94 1.98
CA GLN A 134 10.51 -16.75 1.15
C GLN A 134 11.90 -16.88 1.77
N ALA A 135 12.45 -15.78 2.29
CA ALA A 135 13.79 -15.73 2.86
C ALA A 135 13.86 -16.35 4.26
N ARG A 136 12.84 -16.15 5.11
CA ARG A 136 12.89 -16.52 6.54
C ARG A 136 12.28 -17.86 6.90
N MET A 137 11.29 -18.32 6.15
CA MET A 137 10.53 -19.51 6.53
C MET A 137 11.31 -20.78 6.18
N THR A 138 12.05 -21.30 7.16
CA THR A 138 12.87 -22.54 7.06
C THR A 138 12.10 -23.81 7.46
N TRP A 139 10.77 -23.77 7.44
CA TRP A 139 9.91 -24.88 7.87
C TRP A 139 10.19 -26.14 7.05
N ARG A 140 10.55 -27.24 7.74
CA ARG A 140 10.92 -28.53 7.12
C ARG A 140 9.72 -29.42 6.74
N GLY A 141 8.50 -29.04 7.10
CA GLY A 141 7.28 -29.78 6.75
C GLY A 141 6.81 -29.49 5.31
N SER A 142 5.51 -29.26 5.12
CA SER A 142 4.96 -29.04 3.78
C SER A 142 5.52 -27.78 3.12
N LYS A 143 6.29 -27.97 2.03
CA LYS A 143 6.77 -26.88 1.17
C LYS A 143 5.63 -26.09 0.53
N LEU A 144 4.45 -26.72 0.37
CA LEU A 144 3.27 -26.11 -0.24
C LEU A 144 2.68 -24.99 0.63
N LEU A 145 2.74 -25.12 1.96
CA LEU A 145 2.15 -24.14 2.87
C LEU A 145 2.74 -22.75 2.68
N LYS A 146 4.06 -22.65 2.46
CA LYS A 146 4.75 -21.38 2.21
C LYS A 146 4.22 -20.70 0.94
N HIS A 147 4.16 -21.44 -0.16
CA HIS A 147 3.69 -20.92 -1.44
C HIS A 147 2.20 -20.59 -1.41
N PHE A 148 1.40 -21.35 -0.66
CA PHE A 148 0.00 -21.06 -0.44
C PHE A 148 -0.22 -19.74 0.30
N ILE A 149 0.54 -19.48 1.38
CA ILE A 149 0.48 -18.20 2.10
C ILE A 149 0.91 -17.05 1.18
N GLN A 150 1.99 -17.21 0.41
CA GLN A 150 2.44 -16.20 -0.56
C GLN A 150 1.36 -15.89 -1.60
N PHE A 151 0.69 -16.92 -2.12
CA PHE A 151 -0.41 -16.77 -3.06
C PHE A 151 -1.57 -15.98 -2.46
N ILE A 152 -1.97 -16.29 -1.22
CA ILE A 152 -3.02 -15.54 -0.51
C ILE A 152 -2.63 -14.06 -0.35
N LEU A 153 -1.38 -13.77 0.02
CA LEU A 153 -0.91 -12.38 0.15
C LEU A 153 -1.03 -11.61 -1.17
N ILE A 154 -0.63 -12.22 -2.28
CA ILE A 154 -0.76 -11.62 -3.62
C ILE A 154 -2.24 -11.46 -4.01
N LEU A 155 -3.09 -12.44 -3.67
CA LEU A 155 -4.53 -12.35 -3.91
C LEU A 155 -5.18 -11.19 -3.13
N ILE A 156 -4.73 -10.89 -1.91
CA ILE A 156 -5.23 -9.75 -1.13
C ILE A 156 -4.92 -8.44 -1.86
N THR A 157 -3.71 -8.27 -2.39
CA THR A 157 -3.35 -7.11 -3.22
C THR A 157 -4.22 -7.04 -4.46
N TRP A 158 -4.37 -8.16 -5.18
CA TRP A 158 -5.19 -8.24 -6.39
C TRP A 158 -6.65 -7.84 -6.12
N TYR A 159 -7.26 -8.43 -5.09
CA TYR A 159 -8.62 -8.11 -4.66
C TYR A 159 -8.77 -6.63 -4.30
N THR A 160 -7.80 -6.07 -3.56
CA THR A 160 -7.79 -4.64 -3.24
C THR A 160 -7.77 -3.79 -4.51
N CYS A 161 -6.94 -4.14 -5.50
CA CYS A 161 -6.90 -3.44 -6.79
C CYS A 161 -8.26 -3.50 -7.52
N MET A 162 -8.90 -4.67 -7.56
CA MET A 162 -10.21 -4.83 -8.20
C MET A 162 -11.30 -4.00 -7.52
N THR A 163 -11.36 -3.99 -6.19
CA THR A 163 -12.36 -3.18 -5.45
C THR A 163 -12.22 -1.69 -5.75
N ARG A 164 -11.00 -1.18 -5.97
CA ARG A 164 -10.79 0.25 -6.31
C ARG A 164 -11.34 0.62 -7.68
N ILE A 165 -11.40 -0.33 -8.61
CA ILE A 165 -11.99 -0.16 -9.94
C ILE A 165 -13.51 -0.31 -9.85
N SER A 166 -14.01 -1.37 -9.20
CA SER A 166 -15.45 -1.63 -9.09
C SER A 166 -16.20 -0.57 -8.27
N ASP A 167 -15.54 0.04 -7.28
CA ASP A 167 -16.12 1.12 -6.46
C ASP A 167 -16.04 2.50 -7.16
N TYR A 168 -15.61 2.56 -8.43
CA TYR A 168 -15.41 3.77 -9.22
C TYR A 168 -14.52 4.82 -8.53
N LYS A 169 -13.63 4.39 -7.62
CA LYS A 169 -12.74 5.30 -6.89
C LYS A 169 -11.50 5.68 -7.71
N HIS A 170 -11.07 4.81 -8.61
CA HIS A 170 -9.85 4.98 -9.40
C HIS A 170 -10.02 4.45 -10.82
N HIS A 171 -9.31 5.05 -11.77
CA HIS A 171 -9.14 4.43 -13.08
C HIS A 171 -8.16 3.25 -12.96
N TRP A 172 -8.26 2.30 -13.88
CA TRP A 172 -7.34 1.15 -13.93
C TRP A 172 -5.86 1.60 -13.98
N SER A 173 -5.57 2.71 -14.67
CA SER A 173 -4.21 3.29 -14.76
C SER A 173 -3.69 3.77 -13.41
N ASP A 174 -4.58 4.32 -12.58
CA ASP A 174 -4.21 4.88 -11.28
C ASP A 174 -3.93 3.73 -10.29
N VAL A 175 -4.68 2.64 -10.41
CA VAL A 175 -4.48 1.39 -9.67
C VAL A 175 -3.17 0.72 -10.09
N LEU A 176 -2.91 0.62 -11.39
CA LEU A 176 -1.66 0.05 -11.91
C LEU A 176 -0.45 0.84 -11.43
N ALA A 177 -0.46 2.17 -11.58
CA ALA A 177 0.63 3.04 -11.12
C ALA A 177 0.87 2.93 -9.61
N GLY A 178 -0.21 2.87 -8.81
CA GLY A 178 -0.13 2.64 -7.37
C GLY A 178 0.52 1.29 -7.05
N ALA A 179 0.04 0.20 -7.66
CA ALA A 179 0.59 -1.13 -7.44
C ALA A 179 2.06 -1.23 -7.86
N THR A 180 2.46 -0.63 -8.98
CA THR A 180 3.86 -0.60 -9.42
C THR A 180 4.74 0.19 -8.46
N LEU A 181 4.27 1.33 -7.94
CA LEU A 181 5.00 2.13 -6.95
C LEU A 181 5.24 1.32 -5.67
N GLY A 182 4.19 0.71 -5.12
CA GLY A 182 4.29 -0.10 -3.91
C GLY A 182 5.22 -1.31 -4.08
N THR A 183 5.12 -2.00 -5.22
CA THR A 183 6.00 -3.10 -5.60
C THR A 183 7.46 -2.65 -5.66
N PHE A 184 7.73 -1.54 -6.33
CA PHE A 184 9.08 -0.98 -6.47
C PHE A 184 9.69 -0.62 -5.12
N CYS A 185 8.93 0.07 -4.25
CA CYS A 185 9.35 0.35 -2.89
C CYS A 185 9.66 -0.94 -2.10
N ALA A 186 8.83 -1.97 -2.21
CA ALA A 186 9.06 -3.24 -1.53
C ALA A 186 10.37 -3.90 -1.99
N LEU A 187 10.65 -3.90 -3.30
CA LEU A 187 11.90 -4.45 -3.84
C LEU A 187 13.12 -3.67 -3.35
N ILE A 188 13.07 -2.34 -3.32
CA ILE A 188 14.17 -1.51 -2.76
C ILE A 188 14.43 -1.88 -1.31
N VAL A 189 13.39 -1.87 -0.47
CA VAL A 189 13.53 -2.15 0.97
C VAL A 189 14.05 -3.56 1.21
N VAL A 190 13.54 -4.54 0.47
CA VAL A 190 14.05 -5.93 0.52
C VAL A 190 15.50 -6.00 0.07
N SER A 191 15.92 -5.28 -0.97
CA SER A 191 17.31 -5.30 -1.46
C SER A 191 18.30 -4.71 -0.45
N MET A 192 17.91 -3.64 0.25
CA MET A 192 18.68 -3.05 1.35
C MET A 192 18.84 -4.03 2.50
N LEU A 193 17.77 -4.79 2.80
CA LEU A 193 17.86 -5.87 3.76
C LEU A 193 18.68 -7.05 3.23
N GLY A 194 18.61 -7.37 1.92
CA GLY A 194 19.31 -8.45 1.21
C GLY A 194 20.81 -8.48 1.48
N LEU A 195 21.41 -7.29 1.47
CA LEU A 195 22.81 -7.07 1.84
C LEU A 195 23.14 -7.48 3.29
N SER A 196 22.14 -7.52 4.18
CA SER A 196 22.26 -7.97 5.58
C SER A 196 21.79 -9.42 5.84
N TRP A 197 21.24 -10.11 4.82
CA TRP A 197 20.76 -11.50 4.92
C TRP A 197 21.78 -12.56 4.50
N HIS A 198 22.88 -12.16 3.85
CA HIS A 198 24.02 -13.05 3.65
C HIS A 198 24.84 -13.15 4.95
N PRO A 199 25.07 -14.36 5.47
CA PRO A 199 25.93 -14.57 6.65
C PRO A 199 27.38 -14.19 6.38
#